data_AF-A0A3Q4GTY5-F1
#
_entry.id   AF-A0A3Q4GTY5-F1
#
_cell.length_a   1.000
_cell.length_b   1.000
_cell.length_c   1.000
_cell.angle_alpha   90.00
_cell.angle_beta   90.00
_cell.angle_gamma   90.00
#
_symmetry.space_group_name_H-M   'P 1'
#
loop_
_entity.id
_entity.type
_entity.pdbx_description
1 polymer ?
#
loop_
_entity_poly.entity_id
_entity_poly.type
_entity_poly.pdbx_seq_one_letter_code
_entity_poly.pdbx_strand_id
1 'polypeptide(L)'
;MESAHTPYQEVQPHWFFCRRADDNTSWLPFSREDSDKLENAFTNSKNDTVVAVEGQRYDVHVKERKRYAVYWEQAPSEVRRCTWFYKGDKDTRFMPYPEDFSKDLEEAYRKSVTSDEWKKKLDFPTGETVILHNPKNLFKL
;
A
#
# COMPACT_ATOMS: atom_id res chain seq x y z
N MET A 1 29.82 -7.55 -22.60
CA MET A 1 28.96 -6.54 -21.94
C MET A 1 27.76 -7.29 -21.43
N GLU A 2 27.77 -7.62 -20.15
CA GLU A 2 26.72 -8.44 -19.54
C GLU A 2 25.56 -7.51 -19.21
N SER A 3 24.48 -7.60 -19.97
CA SER A 3 23.23 -6.92 -19.64
C SER A 3 22.69 -7.56 -18.38
N ALA A 4 23.07 -7.01 -17.22
CA ALA A 4 22.55 -7.44 -15.93
C ALA A 4 21.07 -7.06 -15.85
N HIS A 5 20.20 -7.90 -16.41
CA HIS A 5 18.77 -7.85 -16.13
C HIS A 5 18.62 -8.11 -14.64
N THR A 6 18.37 -7.05 -13.86
CA THR A 6 18.01 -7.23 -12.45
C THR A 6 16.74 -8.07 -12.43
N PRO A 7 16.77 -9.29 -11.85
CA PRO A 7 15.58 -10.12 -11.81
C PRO A 7 14.49 -9.38 -11.03
N TYR A 8 13.26 -9.50 -11.49
CA TYR A 8 12.12 -8.91 -10.81
C TYR A 8 12.04 -9.42 -9.36
N GLN A 9 11.88 -8.49 -8.42
CA GLN A 9 11.67 -8.77 -7.00
C GLN A 9 10.27 -8.28 -6.61
N GLU A 10 9.49 -9.17 -5.98
CA GLU A 10 8.16 -8.83 -5.45
C GLU A 10 8.27 -7.80 -4.32
N VAL A 11 7.32 -6.87 -4.30
CA VAL A 11 7.21 -5.88 -3.21
C VAL A 11 6.83 -6.58 -1.93
N GLN A 12 7.55 -6.27 -0.85
CA GLN A 12 7.06 -6.55 0.48
C GLN A 12 6.06 -5.46 0.89
N PRO A 13 4.78 -5.79 1.06
CA PRO A 13 3.76 -4.82 1.43
C PRO A 13 4.04 -4.24 2.81
N HIS A 14 3.61 -3.00 3.03
CA HIS A 14 3.63 -2.39 4.35
C HIS A 14 2.26 -1.81 4.67
N TRP A 15 1.82 -1.94 5.91
CA TRP A 15 0.50 -1.49 6.35
C TRP A 15 0.56 -0.05 6.84
N PHE A 16 -0.47 0.72 6.49
CA PHE A 16 -0.64 2.12 6.87
C PHE A 16 -2.01 2.34 7.50
N PHE A 17 -2.12 3.38 8.33
CA PHE A 17 -3.39 3.86 8.85
C PHE A 17 -3.65 5.31 8.48
N CYS A 18 -4.92 5.62 8.29
CA CYS A 18 -5.39 6.96 7.99
C CYS A 18 -5.55 7.76 9.29
N ARG A 19 -4.72 8.80 9.45
CA ARG A 19 -4.91 9.84 10.45
C ARG A 19 -5.70 10.99 9.84
N ARG A 20 -6.94 11.14 10.28
CA ARG A 20 -7.79 12.30 9.95
C ARG A 20 -7.55 13.40 11.00
N ALA A 21 -7.08 14.55 10.56
CA ALA A 21 -7.20 15.82 11.28
C ALA A 21 -8.21 16.69 10.52
N ASP A 22 -8.82 17.69 11.18
CA ASP A 22 -10.04 18.38 10.73
C ASP A 22 -10.05 18.86 9.27
N ASP A 23 -8.87 19.18 8.70
CA ASP A 23 -8.70 19.57 7.28
C ASP A 23 -7.62 18.76 6.54
N ASN A 24 -7.13 17.66 7.12
CA ASN A 24 -5.97 16.95 6.57
C ASN A 24 -6.01 15.43 6.78
N THR A 25 -6.00 14.68 5.68
CA THR A 25 -5.90 13.23 5.69
C THR A 25 -4.45 12.82 5.45
N SER A 26 -3.83 12.14 6.41
CA SER A 26 -2.48 11.60 6.29
C SER A 26 -2.50 10.07 6.42
N TRP A 27 -1.76 9.39 5.55
CA TRP A 27 -1.49 7.96 5.72
C TRP A 27 -0.14 7.79 6.42
N LEU A 28 -0.15 7.14 7.59
CA LEU A 28 1.05 6.91 8.41
C LEU A 28 1.38 5.41 8.43
N PRO A 29 2.68 5.04 8.34
CA PRO A 29 3.07 3.65 8.39
C PRO A 29 2.86 3.10 9.81
N PHE A 30 2.39 1.85 9.90
CA PHE A 30 2.55 1.08 11.14
C PHE A 30 4.03 0.79 11.41
N SER A 31 4.34 0.39 12.64
CA SER A 31 5.64 -0.21 12.95
C SER A 31 5.87 -1.44 12.07
N ARG A 32 7.14 -1.83 11.86
CA ARG A 32 7.46 -3.04 11.10
C ARG A 32 6.82 -4.27 11.73
N GLU A 33 6.93 -4.40 13.05
CA GLU A 33 6.35 -5.51 13.80
C GLU A 33 4.82 -5.60 13.63
N ASP A 34 4.11 -4.47 13.73
CA ASP A 34 2.66 -4.47 13.56
C ASP A 34 2.26 -4.73 12.10
N SER A 35 3.00 -4.18 11.15
CA SER A 35 2.78 -4.44 9.72
C SER A 35 2.97 -5.92 9.38
N ASP A 36 4.00 -6.57 9.92
CA ASP A 36 4.26 -8.00 9.69
C ASP A 36 3.15 -8.86 10.31
N LYS A 37 2.65 -8.51 11.51
CA LYS A 37 1.50 -9.19 12.13
C LYS A 37 0.24 -9.05 11.28
N LEU A 38 -0.03 -7.84 10.77
CA LEU A 38 -1.18 -7.57 9.90
C LEU A 38 -1.08 -8.35 8.59
N GLU A 39 0.10 -8.39 7.97
CA GLU A 39 0.32 -9.13 6.73
C GLU A 39 0.16 -10.65 6.92
N ASN A 40 0.69 -11.18 8.03
CA ASN A 40 0.51 -12.58 8.39
C ASN A 40 -0.96 -12.91 8.62
N ALA A 41 -1.69 -12.04 9.32
CA ALA A 41 -3.12 -12.19 9.54
C ALA A 41 -3.90 -12.14 8.22
N PHE A 42 -3.58 -11.20 7.33
CA PHE A 42 -4.20 -11.06 6.01
C PHE A 42 -3.96 -12.27 5.11
N THR A 43 -2.74 -12.80 5.08
CA THR A 43 -2.35 -13.90 4.19
C THR A 43 -2.87 -15.25 4.65
N ASN A 44 -2.85 -15.52 5.97
CA ASN A 44 -3.10 -16.85 6.51
C ASN A 44 -4.53 -17.04 7.06
N SER A 45 -5.26 -15.96 7.34
CA SER A 45 -6.57 -16.07 7.98
C SER A 45 -7.71 -16.03 6.97
N LYS A 46 -8.53 -17.08 6.95
CA LYS A 46 -9.80 -17.09 6.20
C LYS A 46 -10.94 -16.37 6.93
N ASN A 47 -10.78 -16.08 8.21
CA ASN A 47 -11.80 -15.52 9.09
C ASN A 47 -11.54 -14.04 9.39
N ASP A 48 -12.54 -13.39 10.01
CA ASP A 48 -12.38 -12.02 10.49
C ASP A 48 -11.35 -12.00 11.62
N THR A 49 -10.16 -11.49 11.33
CA THR A 49 -9.03 -11.48 12.26
C THR A 49 -8.84 -10.07 12.79
N VAL A 50 -8.81 -9.98 14.12
CA VAL A 50 -8.47 -8.76 14.86
C VAL A 50 -7.02 -8.83 15.31
N VAL A 51 -6.25 -7.79 15.04
CA VAL A 51 -4.83 -7.68 15.40
C VAL A 51 -4.63 -6.45 16.26
N ALA A 52 -4.12 -6.65 17.47
CA ALA A 52 -3.73 -5.56 18.36
C ALA A 52 -2.44 -4.90 17.86
N VAL A 53 -2.46 -3.57 17.73
CA VAL A 53 -1.36 -2.76 17.19
C VAL A 53 -1.02 -1.57 18.08
N GLU A 54 0.12 -0.92 17.83
CA GLU A 54 0.56 0.28 18.56
C GLU A 54 0.60 0.09 20.08
N GLY A 55 1.06 -1.09 20.53
CA GLY A 55 1.08 -1.44 21.95
C GLY A 55 -0.32 -1.73 22.53
N GLN A 56 -1.19 -2.36 21.73
CA GLN A 56 -2.56 -2.76 22.10
C GLN A 56 -3.54 -1.60 22.37
N ARG A 57 -3.15 -0.39 21.98
CA ARG A 57 -4.03 0.79 22.09
C ARG A 57 -5.12 0.79 21.04
N TYR A 58 -4.88 0.07 19.95
CA TYR A 58 -5.81 -0.07 18.85
C TYR A 58 -5.90 -1.51 18.38
N ASP A 59 -7.07 -1.87 17.89
CA ASP A 59 -7.34 -3.14 17.23
C ASP A 59 -7.65 -2.91 15.75
N VAL A 60 -7.00 -3.67 14.88
CA VAL A 60 -7.26 -3.65 13.44
C VAL A 60 -8.10 -4.85 13.07
N HIS A 61 -9.29 -4.60 12.56
CA HIS A 61 -10.13 -5.59 11.89
C HIS A 61 -9.63 -5.72 10.46
N VAL A 62 -8.83 -6.75 10.20
CA VAL A 62 -8.04 -6.86 8.98
C VAL A 62 -8.96 -6.89 7.76
N LYS A 63 -10.03 -7.68 7.77
CA LYS A 63 -10.97 -7.78 6.64
C LYS A 63 -11.74 -6.49 6.38
N GLU A 64 -12.18 -5.82 7.44
CA GLU A 64 -12.90 -4.56 7.34
C GLU A 64 -12.03 -3.39 6.89
N ARG A 65 -10.70 -3.55 6.92
CA ARG A 65 -9.73 -2.47 6.69
C ARG A 65 -9.97 -1.28 7.62
N LYS A 66 -10.28 -1.57 8.89
CA LYS A 66 -10.54 -0.57 9.92
C LYS A 66 -9.74 -0.81 11.20
N ARG A 67 -9.34 0.29 11.84
CA ARG A 67 -8.66 0.36 13.13
C ARG A 67 -9.55 1.08 14.14
N TYR A 68 -9.72 0.45 15.30
CA TYR A 68 -10.57 0.88 16.40
C TYR A 68 -9.72 1.19 17.63
N ALA A 69 -10.04 2.26 18.35
CA ALA A 69 -9.42 2.54 19.64
C ALA A 69 -9.98 1.58 20.69
N VAL A 70 -9.12 1.01 21.52
CA VAL A 70 -9.51 0.00 22.53
C VAL A 70 -9.96 0.67 23.83
N TYR A 71 -9.30 1.74 24.24
CA TYR A 71 -9.46 2.34 25.58
C TYR A 71 -10.21 3.68 25.58
N TRP A 72 -10.60 4.22 24.43
CA TRP A 72 -11.33 5.48 24.32
C TRP A 72 -12.27 5.48 23.13
N GLU A 73 -13.28 6.34 23.17
CA GLU A 73 -14.20 6.52 22.05
C GLU A 73 -13.53 7.36 20.96
N GLN A 74 -13.41 6.78 19.77
CA GLN A 74 -12.92 7.44 18.57
C GLN A 74 -13.58 6.81 17.36
N ALA A 75 -13.90 7.63 16.36
CA ALA A 75 -14.38 7.11 15.08
C ALA A 75 -13.33 6.15 14.47
N PRO A 76 -13.74 5.01 13.89
CA PRO A 76 -12.82 4.07 13.26
C PRO A 76 -12.01 4.74 12.16
N SER A 77 -10.73 4.40 12.09
CA SER A 77 -9.82 4.89 11.05
C SER A 77 -9.55 3.80 10.01
N GLU A 78 -9.41 4.20 8.75
CA GLU A 78 -9.08 3.25 7.68
C GLU A 78 -7.65 2.74 7.83
N VAL A 79 -7.44 1.48 7.49
CA VAL A 79 -6.11 0.90 7.26
C VAL A 79 -5.98 0.45 5.82
N ARG A 80 -4.75 0.41 5.32
CA ARG A 80 -4.47 -0.01 3.94
C ARG A 80 -3.19 -0.80 3.89
N ARG A 81 -3.22 -1.91 3.14
CA ARG A 81 -2.02 -2.64 2.73
C ARG A 81 -1.45 -1.93 1.51
N CYS A 82 -0.20 -1.49 1.55
CA CYS A 82 0.37 -0.64 0.51
C CYS A 82 1.58 -1.32 -0.11
N THR A 83 1.66 -1.33 -1.44
CA THR A 83 2.85 -1.75 -2.20
C THR A 83 3.36 -0.63 -3.13
N TRP A 84 2.49 0.30 -3.49
CA TRP A 84 2.79 1.41 -4.39
C TRP A 84 2.25 2.75 -3.86
N PHE A 85 2.96 3.82 -4.17
CA PHE A 85 2.59 5.19 -3.83
C PHE A 85 2.47 6.07 -5.05
N TYR A 86 1.71 7.16 -4.88
CA TYR A 86 1.70 8.28 -5.79
C TYR A 86 1.95 9.58 -5.07
N LYS A 87 2.38 10.55 -5.87
CA LYS A 87 2.56 11.93 -5.48
C LYS A 87 1.89 12.76 -6.56
N GLY A 88 0.79 13.42 -6.23
CA GLY A 88 0.16 14.37 -7.15
C GLY A 88 1.12 15.53 -7.47
N ASP A 89 0.97 16.16 -8.64
CA ASP A 89 1.84 17.26 -9.10
C ASP A 89 1.99 18.41 -8.10
N LYS A 90 0.95 18.64 -7.28
CA LYS A 90 0.92 19.69 -6.25
C LYS A 90 1.00 19.15 -4.83
N ASP A 91 1.09 17.84 -4.67
CA ASP A 91 1.10 17.20 -3.36
C ASP A 91 2.52 17.07 -2.80
N THR A 92 2.66 17.44 -1.53
CA THR A 92 3.92 17.29 -0.80
C THR A 92 4.05 15.91 -0.17
N ARG A 93 2.99 15.10 -0.18
CA ARG A 93 2.90 13.82 0.52
C ARG A 93 2.66 12.68 -0.45
N PHE A 94 3.28 11.55 -0.14
CA PHE A 94 3.01 10.30 -0.83
C PHE A 94 1.71 9.69 -0.29
N MET A 95 0.80 9.37 -1.19
CA MET A 95 -0.44 8.66 -0.85
C MET A 95 -0.35 7.22 -1.36
N PRO A 96 -0.72 6.22 -0.54
CA PRO A 96 -0.73 4.85 -1.00
C PRO A 96 -1.86 4.64 -1.99
N TYR A 97 -1.57 3.98 -3.10
CA TYR A 97 -2.60 3.57 -4.04
C TYR A 97 -3.56 2.56 -3.40
N PRO A 98 -4.82 2.47 -3.87
CA PRO A 98 -5.73 1.38 -3.50
C PRO A 98 -5.10 0.01 -3.78
N GLU A 99 -5.48 -0.99 -2.99
CA GLU A 99 -4.88 -2.34 -3.04
C GLU A 99 -5.07 -3.03 -4.39
N ASP A 100 -6.29 -2.98 -4.96
CA ASP A 100 -6.60 -3.59 -6.24
C ASP A 100 -5.78 -2.96 -7.37
N PHE A 101 -5.66 -1.63 -7.39
CA PHE A 101 -4.85 -0.94 -8.38
C PHE A 101 -3.36 -1.22 -8.21
N SER A 102 -2.89 -1.27 -6.96
CA SER A 102 -1.50 -1.61 -6.65
C SER A 102 -1.14 -3.01 -7.16
N LYS A 103 -2.09 -3.94 -7.15
CA LYS A 103 -1.93 -5.29 -7.73
C LYS A 103 -1.81 -5.26 -9.25
N ASP A 104 -2.68 -4.50 -9.93
CA ASP A 104 -2.62 -4.33 -11.39
C ASP A 104 -1.32 -3.64 -11.83
N LEU A 105 -0.90 -2.64 -11.07
CA LEU A 105 0.35 -1.91 -11.26
C LEU A 105 1.57 -2.83 -11.08
N GLU A 106 1.57 -3.68 -10.04
CA GLU A 106 2.63 -4.67 -9.84
C GLU A 106 2.67 -5.69 -10.99
N GLU A 107 1.52 -6.17 -11.46
CA GLU A 107 1.49 -7.12 -12.57
C GLU A 107 2.02 -6.50 -13.86
N ALA A 108 1.62 -5.26 -14.16
CA ALA A 108 2.12 -4.52 -15.30
C ALA A 108 3.62 -4.27 -15.19
N TYR A 109 4.11 -3.87 -14.01
CA TYR A 109 5.53 -3.67 -13.74
C TYR A 109 6.33 -4.98 -13.91
N ARG A 110 5.86 -6.09 -13.33
CA ARG A 110 6.48 -7.41 -13.49
C ARG A 110 6.62 -7.77 -14.96
N LYS A 111 5.55 -7.64 -15.74
CA LYS A 111 5.55 -7.91 -17.19
C LYS A 111 6.56 -7.02 -17.94
N SER A 112 6.56 -5.71 -17.64
CA SER A 112 7.50 -4.77 -18.27
C SER A 112 8.97 -5.09 -17.94
N VAL A 113 9.27 -5.50 -16.71
CA VAL A 113 10.63 -5.91 -16.32
C VAL A 113 11.04 -7.23 -16.98
N THR A 114 10.13 -8.20 -17.08
CA THR A 114 10.46 -9.52 -17.66
C THR A 114 10.50 -9.54 -19.18
N SER A 115 9.69 -8.71 -19.84
CA SER A 115 9.53 -8.69 -21.31
C SER A 115 10.22 -7.50 -21.98
N ASP A 116 10.82 -6.59 -21.19
CA ASP A 116 11.39 -5.31 -21.63
C ASP A 116 10.41 -4.38 -22.39
N GLU A 117 9.11 -4.60 -22.17
CA GLU A 117 8.02 -3.83 -22.77
C GLU A 117 7.57 -2.69 -21.84
N TRP A 118 8.18 -1.51 -22.02
CA TRP A 118 7.86 -0.29 -21.27
C TRP A 118 6.77 0.54 -21.97
N LYS A 119 6.25 1.59 -21.30
CA LYS A 119 5.20 2.53 -21.79
C LYS A 119 3.76 2.02 -21.75
N LYS A 120 3.46 1.01 -20.93
CA LYS A 120 2.06 0.69 -20.62
C LYS A 120 1.40 1.83 -19.85
N LYS A 121 0.22 2.22 -20.32
CA LYS A 121 -0.68 3.16 -19.65
C LYS A 121 -1.65 2.36 -18.79
N LEU A 122 -1.80 2.78 -17.54
CA LEU A 122 -2.81 2.28 -16.61
C LEU A 122 -3.70 3.46 -16.24
N ASP A 123 -4.98 3.34 -16.55
CA ASP A 123 -5.97 4.38 -16.27
C ASP A 123 -6.62 4.15 -14.90
N PHE A 124 -6.68 5.20 -14.10
CA PHE A 124 -7.34 5.20 -12.81
C PHE A 124 -8.85 5.29 -12.96
N PRO A 125 -9.61 4.66 -12.04
CA PRO A 125 -11.02 4.98 -11.84
C PRO A 125 -11.26 6.45 -11.48
N THR A 126 -10.27 7.12 -10.90
CA THR A 126 -10.27 8.57 -10.57
C THR A 126 -9.96 9.47 -11.77
N GLY A 127 -9.60 8.91 -12.93
CA GLY A 127 -9.27 9.65 -14.16
C GLY A 127 -7.79 10.01 -14.35
N GLU A 128 -6.90 9.59 -13.44
CA GLU A 128 -5.45 9.74 -13.56
C GLU A 128 -4.84 8.65 -14.48
N THR A 129 -3.77 8.92 -15.22
CA THR A 129 -3.10 7.88 -16.03
C THR A 129 -1.67 7.69 -15.54
N VAL A 130 -1.31 6.47 -15.14
CA VAL A 130 0.07 6.10 -14.77
C VAL A 130 0.75 5.46 -15.97
N ILE A 131 1.93 5.97 -16.33
CA ILE A 131 2.73 5.41 -17.43
C ILE A 131 4.04 4.86 -16.87
N LEU A 132 4.27 3.56 -17.07
CA LEU A 132 5.51 2.90 -16.66
C LEU A 132 6.64 3.23 -17.64
N HIS A 133 7.42 4.27 -17.34
CA HIS A 133 8.51 4.75 -18.21
C HIS A 133 9.86 4.05 -17.97
N ASN A 134 10.17 3.70 -16.72
CA ASN A 134 11.47 3.13 -16.31
C ASN A 134 11.33 2.48 -14.92
N PRO A 135 12.09 1.42 -14.60
CA PRO A 135 12.03 0.83 -13.26
C PRO A 135 12.44 1.77 -12.13
N LYS A 136 13.22 2.84 -12.41
CA LYS A 136 13.71 3.80 -11.42
C LYS A 136 12.77 4.97 -11.13
N ASN A 137 11.72 5.18 -11.94
CA ASN A 137 10.83 6.33 -11.83
C ASN A 137 9.53 6.02 -11.07
N LEU A 138 9.52 4.95 -10.29
CA LEU A 138 8.33 4.41 -9.65
C LEU A 138 8.52 4.33 -8.13
N PHE A 139 7.52 4.80 -7.38
CA PHE A 139 7.52 4.78 -5.92
C PHE A 139 6.92 3.47 -5.43
N LYS A 140 7.74 2.42 -5.51
CA LYS A 140 7.51 1.08 -4.98
C LYS A 140 8.22 0.95 -3.62
N LEU A 141 7.63 0.24 -2.65
CA LEU A 141 8.27 -0.03 -1.34
C LEU A 141 9.56 -0.85 -1.47
#